data_AF-A0A946JT13-F1
#
_entry.id   AF-A0A946JT13-F1
#
_cell.length_a   1.000
_cell.length_b   1.000
_cell.length_c   1.000
_cell.angle_alpha   90.00
_cell.angle_beta   90.00
_cell.angle_gamma   90.00
#
_symmetry.space_group_name_H-M   'P 1'
#
loop_
_entity.id
_entity.type
_entity.pdbx_description
1 polymer ?
#
loop_
_entity_poly.entity_id
_entity_poly.type
_entity_poly.pdbx_seq_one_letter_code
_entity_poly.pdbx_strand_id
1 'polypeptide(L)'
;MITAKRLLYILACLTFTFAQNTISLSDEGDGVWSVNYNSDLAIGGFQFDVDGATINSASGGDATDNGFMISASGSTVLGFSLTASTISAGNGVLLNLILNANPTGLSDIVFSNASGSSIDFEYVEDNSIAGCTDDLACNYNGDADEDDGSCEYAMDNYDCDGNCVVEFDCAGECGGSAADLGCGCDEDGPSGCDNTCGSDLVDDACGICGGDGSSCADSYYSVNLEPTGNSQLTILSDSITNLEIGDEIGIFDAAAITNYNDCSNQIGELLVGAGVWDGVQLNIVSIGSNDLCAFGGAQFSGFVEGNSVVVKVWRESVQMEYATELAWGTGTGNFGDIIQSVSEVILADPNDCADDNDALAAFGGCAGAVAALGCDFVFGGVPIFESCLETCDNCPEVPVFGCIDESACNYNPEANTDSGSCEYPSGCDNTCGSDLVDDACGVCGGDGSDDLGCGCFESGPSGCDNACGSDLVDDACGVCGGDGSDDLGCGCFESGPSGCDNACGSDLVDDACGVCGGDGSDDLG
;
A
#
# COMPACT_ATOMS: atom_id res chain seq x y z
N MET A 1 14.52 -8.56 54.80
CA MET A 1 15.25 -9.11 55.97
C MET A 1 16.52 -9.74 55.44
N ILE A 2 17.59 -8.94 55.34
CA ILE A 2 18.92 -9.40 54.91
C ILE A 2 19.48 -10.20 56.08
N THR A 3 19.53 -11.52 55.91
CA THR A 3 19.97 -12.46 56.94
C THR A 3 21.43 -12.20 57.29
N ALA A 4 21.70 -12.08 58.59
CA ALA A 4 22.97 -11.78 59.23
C ALA A 4 24.03 -12.90 59.09
N LYS A 5 24.27 -13.35 57.85
CA LYS A 5 25.33 -14.32 57.49
C LYS A 5 26.48 -13.68 56.72
N ARG A 6 26.36 -12.41 56.30
CA ARG A 6 27.41 -11.63 55.62
C ARG A 6 28.26 -10.75 56.55
N LEU A 7 28.06 -10.83 57.87
CA LEU A 7 28.75 -9.99 58.86
C LEU A 7 29.84 -10.73 59.67
N LEU A 8 30.24 -11.93 59.24
CA LEU A 8 31.32 -12.71 59.85
C LEU A 8 32.55 -12.88 58.92
N TYR A 9 32.65 -12.07 57.86
CA TYR A 9 33.81 -12.00 56.96
C TYR A 9 34.53 -10.64 57.02
N ILE A 10 34.13 -9.75 57.92
CA ILE A 10 34.72 -8.40 58.12
C ILE A 10 35.31 -8.30 59.54
N LEU A 11 35.95 -9.37 60.02
CA LEU A 11 36.76 -9.35 61.25
C LEU A 11 37.84 -10.45 61.26
N ALA A 12 38.60 -10.52 60.16
CA ALA A 12 39.93 -11.13 60.13
C ALA A 12 40.88 -10.25 59.30
N CYS A 13 40.87 -8.95 59.57
CA CYS A 13 42.01 -8.08 59.27
C CYS A 13 43.09 -8.39 60.33
N LEU A 14 43.77 -9.53 60.15
CA LEU A 14 44.93 -9.97 60.91
C LEU A 14 46.02 -10.30 59.89
N THR A 15 46.73 -9.25 59.46
CA THR A 15 48.09 -9.32 58.89
C THR A 15 48.42 -10.52 57.99
N PHE A 16 48.03 -10.46 56.72
CA PHE A 16 48.80 -11.09 55.65
C PHE A 16 49.18 -9.97 54.67
N THR A 17 50.47 -9.65 54.64
CA THR A 17 51.08 -8.96 53.51
C THR A 17 51.00 -9.90 52.31
N PHE A 18 50.02 -9.71 51.42
CA PHE A 18 49.97 -10.43 50.15
C PHE A 18 50.90 -9.75 49.16
N ALA A 19 52.14 -10.23 49.14
CA ALA A 19 53.05 -10.15 48.03
C ALA A 19 53.57 -11.58 47.90
N GLN A 20 52.77 -12.44 47.25
CA GLN A 20 53.13 -13.82 46.99
C GLN A 20 53.55 -13.90 45.53
N ASN A 21 54.73 -14.46 45.26
CA ASN A 21 55.13 -14.71 43.89
C ASN A 21 54.26 -15.82 43.33
N THR A 22 53.67 -15.63 42.16
CA THR A 22 52.75 -16.60 41.55
C THR A 22 53.26 -17.05 40.19
N ILE A 23 52.91 -18.28 39.83
CA ILE A 23 53.12 -18.84 38.50
C ILE A 23 51.80 -19.43 37.99
N SER A 24 51.46 -19.20 36.72
CA SER A 24 50.24 -19.74 36.11
C SER A 24 50.51 -20.19 34.67
N LEU A 25 49.56 -20.92 34.11
CA LEU A 25 49.57 -21.38 32.72
C LEU A 25 48.39 -20.76 31.99
N SER A 26 48.63 -20.16 30.82
CA SER A 26 47.57 -19.76 29.88
C SER A 26 47.65 -20.60 28.60
N ASP A 27 46.50 -21.01 28.08
CA ASP A 27 46.40 -21.70 26.79
C ASP A 27 46.37 -20.66 25.67
N GLU A 28 47.35 -20.69 24.78
CA GLU A 28 47.44 -19.78 23.62
C GLU A 28 46.90 -20.44 22.34
N GLY A 29 46.34 -21.65 22.45
CA GLY A 29 45.86 -22.44 21.33
C GLY A 29 46.96 -23.25 20.63
N ASP A 30 46.56 -24.19 19.76
CA ASP A 30 47.45 -25.04 18.95
C ASP A 30 48.54 -25.82 19.75
N GLY A 31 48.27 -26.09 21.04
CA GLY A 31 49.20 -26.79 21.93
C GLY A 31 50.33 -25.92 22.48
N VAL A 32 50.26 -24.59 22.28
CA VAL A 32 51.14 -23.60 22.87
C VAL A 32 50.56 -23.11 24.20
N TRP A 33 51.38 -23.10 25.24
CA TRP A 33 51.01 -22.69 26.58
C TRP A 33 52.02 -21.66 27.09
N SER A 34 51.54 -20.49 27.51
CA SER A 34 52.39 -19.47 28.11
C SER A 34 52.48 -19.68 29.62
N VAL A 35 53.71 -19.68 30.13
CA VAL A 35 53.98 -19.76 31.57
C VAL A 35 54.12 -18.33 32.08
N ASN A 36 53.14 -17.86 32.83
CA ASN A 36 53.12 -16.49 33.36
C ASN A 36 53.70 -16.48 34.77
N TYR A 37 54.39 -15.39 35.13
CA TYR A 37 54.90 -15.18 36.49
C TYR A 37 54.53 -13.79 37.00
N ASN A 38 54.42 -13.68 38.31
CA ASN A 38 54.40 -12.41 39.04
C ASN A 38 55.38 -12.55 40.21
N SER A 39 56.39 -11.69 40.28
CA SER A 39 57.40 -11.75 41.33
C SER A 39 57.82 -10.39 41.85
N ASP A 40 57.93 -10.26 43.17
CA ASP A 40 58.45 -9.06 43.82
C ASP A 40 60.00 -9.04 43.87
N LEU A 41 60.65 -10.11 43.39
CA LEU A 41 62.09 -10.30 43.43
C LEU A 41 62.64 -10.69 42.05
N ALA A 42 63.87 -10.28 41.76
CA ALA A 42 64.53 -10.70 40.53
C ALA A 42 64.85 -12.21 40.55
N ILE A 43 64.47 -12.90 39.49
CA ILE A 43 64.63 -14.35 39.33
C ILE A 43 65.98 -14.63 38.68
N GLY A 44 66.83 -15.42 39.34
CA GLY A 44 68.14 -15.88 38.85
C GLY A 44 68.17 -17.33 38.35
N GLY A 45 67.12 -18.10 38.61
CA GLY A 45 66.96 -19.47 38.12
C GLY A 45 65.61 -20.05 38.51
N PHE A 46 65.09 -20.95 37.70
CA PHE A 46 63.80 -21.59 37.92
C PHE A 46 63.81 -23.06 37.48
N GLN A 47 62.97 -23.87 38.13
CA GLN A 47 62.63 -25.22 37.75
C GLN A 47 61.15 -25.46 38.11
N PHE A 48 60.44 -26.19 37.25
CA PHE A 48 59.11 -26.71 37.55
C PHE A 48 58.83 -27.93 36.67
N ASP A 49 57.89 -28.75 37.11
CA ASP A 49 57.35 -29.87 36.35
C ASP A 49 55.96 -29.52 35.82
N VAL A 50 55.68 -29.89 34.58
CA VAL A 50 54.36 -29.77 33.95
C VAL A 50 53.58 -31.05 34.22
N ASP A 51 52.49 -30.94 34.97
CA ASP A 51 51.63 -32.07 35.27
C ASP A 51 50.68 -32.36 34.10
N GLY A 52 50.40 -33.64 33.84
CA GLY A 52 49.41 -34.05 32.83
C GLY A 52 49.87 -33.97 31.37
N ALA A 53 51.02 -33.35 31.07
CA ALA A 53 51.56 -33.22 29.72
C ALA A 53 53.08 -33.43 29.66
N THR A 54 53.62 -33.59 28.45
CA THR A 54 55.06 -33.60 28.18
C THR A 54 55.44 -32.47 27.24
N ILE A 55 56.66 -31.95 27.42
CA ILE A 55 57.15 -30.76 26.74
C ILE A 55 57.85 -31.18 25.44
N ASN A 56 57.34 -30.67 24.31
CA ASN A 56 57.97 -30.79 23.00
C ASN A 56 59.02 -29.69 22.78
N SER A 57 58.77 -28.48 23.26
CA SER A 57 59.69 -27.34 23.21
C SER A 57 59.41 -26.36 24.36
N ALA A 58 60.45 -25.65 24.79
CA ALA A 58 60.37 -24.56 25.76
C ALA A 58 61.28 -23.41 25.28
N SER A 59 60.70 -22.26 24.95
CA SER A 59 61.45 -21.10 24.44
C SER A 59 60.63 -19.80 24.54
N GLY A 60 61.27 -18.66 24.32
CA GLY A 60 60.60 -17.34 24.37
C GLY A 60 60.49 -16.78 25.78
N GLY A 61 59.71 -15.70 25.91
CA GLY A 61 59.47 -14.99 27.15
C GLY A 61 60.72 -14.33 27.76
N ASP A 62 60.53 -13.78 28.96
CA ASP A 62 61.55 -13.06 29.70
C ASP A 62 62.79 -13.91 30.00
N ALA A 63 62.64 -15.24 30.09
CA ALA A 63 63.77 -16.14 30.26
C ALA A 63 64.71 -16.10 29.04
N THR A 64 64.18 -16.16 27.82
CA THR A 64 65.01 -16.10 26.61
C THR A 64 65.60 -14.70 26.43
N ASP A 65 64.81 -13.66 26.68
CA ASP A 65 65.21 -12.25 26.50
C ASP A 65 66.32 -11.84 27.47
N ASN A 66 66.29 -12.36 28.71
CA ASN A 66 67.36 -12.16 29.69
C ASN A 66 68.51 -13.18 29.56
N GLY A 67 68.53 -13.97 28.49
CA GLY A 67 69.64 -14.85 28.14
C GLY A 67 69.76 -16.11 29.01
N PHE A 68 68.66 -16.58 29.60
CA PHE A 68 68.66 -17.84 30.33
C PHE A 68 68.83 -19.01 29.37
N MET A 69 69.60 -20.01 29.78
CA MET A 69 69.58 -21.30 29.11
C MET A 69 68.42 -22.12 29.64
N ILE A 70 67.49 -22.43 28.74
CA ILE A 70 66.30 -23.24 29.02
C ILE A 70 66.58 -24.67 28.59
N SER A 71 66.32 -25.62 29.48
CA SER A 71 66.35 -27.05 29.20
C SER A 71 64.99 -27.64 29.58
N ALA A 72 64.31 -28.24 28.60
CA ALA A 72 63.10 -29.00 28.82
C ALA A 72 63.32 -30.47 28.43
N SER A 73 62.93 -31.39 29.31
CA SER A 73 63.04 -32.82 29.06
C SER A 73 61.94 -33.58 29.81
N GLY A 74 61.08 -34.28 29.09
CA GLY A 74 59.93 -34.96 29.70
C GLY A 74 58.89 -33.93 30.16
N SER A 75 58.67 -33.84 31.47
CA SER A 75 57.79 -32.87 32.12
C SER A 75 58.55 -31.72 32.79
N THR A 76 59.87 -31.81 32.96
CA THR A 76 60.65 -30.81 33.71
C THR A 76 61.17 -29.71 32.81
N VAL A 77 60.97 -28.46 33.22
CA VAL A 77 61.63 -27.27 32.68
C VAL A 77 62.65 -26.78 33.70
N LEU A 78 63.85 -26.45 33.23
CA LEU A 78 64.90 -25.85 34.04
C LEU A 78 65.53 -24.69 33.27
N GLY A 79 65.57 -23.52 33.90
CA GLY A 79 66.12 -22.30 33.36
C GLY A 79 67.15 -21.68 34.29
N PHE A 80 68.35 -21.39 33.79
CA PHE A 80 69.38 -20.70 34.56
C PHE A 80 70.29 -19.84 33.66
N SER A 81 70.90 -18.82 34.25
CA SER A 81 71.89 -17.98 33.56
C SER A 81 73.32 -18.37 33.93
N LEU A 82 74.21 -18.51 32.93
CA LEU A 82 75.67 -18.66 33.15
C LEU A 82 76.40 -17.32 33.30
N THR A 83 75.76 -16.23 32.90
CA THR A 83 76.31 -14.86 32.96
C THR A 83 75.86 -14.11 34.23
N ALA A 84 75.09 -14.78 35.10
CA ALA A 84 74.45 -14.21 36.28
C ALA A 84 73.44 -13.09 35.96
N SER A 85 72.84 -13.12 34.76
CA SER A 85 71.65 -12.31 34.45
C SER A 85 70.44 -12.77 35.26
N THR A 86 69.50 -11.85 35.49
CA THR A 86 68.26 -12.10 36.21
C THR A 86 67.08 -11.55 35.42
N ILE A 87 65.93 -12.20 35.52
CA ILE A 87 64.65 -11.63 35.12
C ILE A 87 64.23 -10.64 36.21
N SER A 88 63.85 -9.42 35.85
CA SER A 88 63.51 -8.37 36.81
C SER A 88 62.25 -8.71 37.61
N ALA A 89 62.09 -8.09 38.78
CA ALA A 89 60.82 -8.16 39.52
C ALA A 89 59.70 -7.49 38.69
N GLY A 90 58.51 -8.08 38.70
CA GLY A 90 57.37 -7.68 37.90
C GLY A 90 56.50 -8.87 37.52
N ASN A 91 55.61 -8.65 36.57
CA ASN A 91 54.76 -9.66 35.97
C ASN A 91 55.03 -9.76 34.47
N GLY A 92 54.96 -10.98 33.92
CA GLY A 92 55.21 -11.21 32.51
C GLY A 92 55.13 -12.69 32.11
N VAL A 93 55.44 -12.96 30.86
CA VAL A 93 55.56 -14.32 30.33
C VAL A 93 56.97 -14.82 30.60
N LEU A 94 57.12 -15.84 31.46
CA LEU A 94 58.41 -16.43 31.80
C LEU A 94 59.02 -17.12 30.58
N LEU A 95 58.22 -17.96 29.92
CA LEU A 95 58.55 -18.69 28.68
C LEU A 95 57.28 -19.32 28.08
N ASN A 96 57.36 -19.73 26.81
CA ASN A 96 56.29 -20.46 26.13
C ASN A 96 56.67 -21.94 25.97
N LEU A 97 55.69 -22.81 26.22
CA LEU A 97 55.78 -24.26 26.11
C LEU A 97 54.98 -24.74 24.91
N ILE A 98 55.52 -25.73 24.20
CA ILE A 98 54.74 -26.54 23.26
C ILE A 98 54.53 -27.88 23.92
N LEU A 99 53.28 -28.22 24.23
CA LEU A 99 52.92 -29.45 24.94
C LEU A 99 52.26 -30.46 24.00
N ASN A 100 52.32 -31.74 24.34
CA ASN A 100 51.64 -32.80 23.57
C ASN A 100 50.20 -33.09 24.03
N ALA A 101 49.78 -32.48 25.12
CA ALA A 101 48.47 -32.61 25.76
C ALA A 101 48.20 -31.36 26.63
N ASN A 102 46.96 -31.18 27.07
CA ASN A 102 46.60 -30.12 28.02
C ASN A 102 47.21 -30.42 29.40
N PRO A 103 48.00 -29.51 29.97
CA PRO A 103 48.55 -29.65 31.31
C PRO A 103 47.45 -29.55 32.36
N THR A 104 47.63 -30.23 33.48
CA THR A 104 46.71 -30.18 34.64
C THR A 104 47.21 -29.29 35.76
N GLY A 105 48.43 -28.75 35.64
CA GLY A 105 49.05 -27.90 36.66
C GLY A 105 50.57 -27.86 36.56
N LEU A 106 51.19 -27.14 37.50
CA LEU A 106 52.63 -27.13 37.70
C LEU A 106 52.99 -27.65 39.10
N SER A 107 53.97 -28.55 39.15
CA SER A 107 54.51 -29.12 40.39
C SER A 107 56.02 -28.95 40.49
N ASP A 108 56.61 -29.34 41.64
CA ASP A 108 58.05 -29.25 41.91
C ASP A 108 58.69 -27.88 41.58
N ILE A 109 57.94 -26.82 41.89
CA ILE A 109 58.28 -25.42 41.62
C ILE A 109 59.44 -24.98 42.52
N VAL A 110 60.54 -24.56 41.89
CA VAL A 110 61.74 -24.04 42.55
C VAL A 110 62.20 -22.80 41.83
N PHE A 111 62.14 -21.65 42.49
CA PHE A 111 62.71 -20.40 42.00
C PHE A 111 63.85 -19.95 42.91
N SER A 112 64.80 -19.21 42.35
CA SER A 112 65.94 -18.68 43.08
C SER A 112 66.32 -17.29 42.60
N ASN A 113 66.95 -16.50 43.46
CA ASN A 113 67.56 -15.21 43.07
C ASN A 113 68.98 -15.39 42.51
N ALA A 114 69.63 -14.30 42.09
CA ALA A 114 71.01 -14.30 41.57
C ALA A 114 72.06 -14.94 42.52
N SER A 115 71.79 -14.96 43.83
CA SER A 115 72.68 -15.54 44.85
C SER A 115 72.34 -17.00 45.18
N GLY A 116 71.38 -17.62 44.47
CA GLY A 116 70.93 -18.98 44.70
C GLY A 116 70.07 -19.17 45.95
N SER A 117 69.53 -18.09 46.53
CA SER A 117 68.54 -18.20 47.61
C SER A 117 67.17 -18.48 47.02
N SER A 118 66.39 -19.37 47.65
CA SER A 118 65.05 -19.74 47.15
C SER A 118 64.09 -18.55 47.21
N ILE A 119 63.25 -18.45 46.18
CA ILE A 119 62.09 -17.57 46.11
C ILE A 119 60.87 -18.49 46.11
N ASP A 120 59.96 -18.28 47.06
CA ASP A 120 58.75 -19.09 47.16
C ASP A 120 57.74 -18.62 46.11
N PHE A 121 57.31 -19.56 45.26
CA PHE A 121 56.28 -19.37 44.25
C PHE A 121 55.12 -20.33 44.50
N GLU A 122 53.90 -19.86 44.24
CA GLU A 122 52.68 -20.66 44.31
C GLU A 122 52.05 -20.75 42.91
N TYR A 123 51.64 -21.97 42.53
CA TYR A 123 50.86 -22.17 41.31
C TYR A 123 49.43 -21.70 41.53
N VAL A 124 48.96 -20.79 40.67
CA VAL A 124 47.58 -20.32 40.67
C VAL A 124 46.94 -20.81 39.38
N GLU A 125 45.92 -21.67 39.52
CA GLU A 125 45.04 -22.01 38.41
C GLU A 125 44.23 -20.78 38.05
N ASP A 126 44.33 -20.36 36.79
CA ASP A 126 43.36 -19.43 36.22
C ASP A 126 42.07 -20.21 36.03
N ASN A 127 41.23 -20.21 37.06
CA ASN A 127 39.95 -20.89 37.07
C ASN A 127 38.85 -20.02 36.46
N SER A 128 39.20 -19.13 35.54
CA SER A 128 38.21 -18.32 34.85
C SER A 128 37.29 -19.24 34.03
N ILE A 129 36.01 -19.20 34.36
CA ILE A 129 34.95 -19.88 33.63
C ILE A 129 34.44 -18.83 32.64
N ALA A 130 34.90 -18.95 31.40
CA ALA A 130 34.43 -18.14 30.29
C ALA A 130 32.97 -18.51 29.94
N GLY A 131 32.11 -17.50 29.78
CA GLY A 131 30.73 -17.67 29.33
C GLY A 131 29.90 -16.40 29.51
N CYS A 132 28.65 -16.40 29.05
CA CYS A 132 27.80 -15.22 29.21
C CYS A 132 27.53 -14.89 30.69
N THR A 133 27.95 -13.69 31.11
CA THR A 133 27.82 -13.21 32.50
C THR A 133 26.60 -12.31 32.72
N ASP A 134 25.86 -11.97 31.66
CA ASP A 134 24.66 -11.12 31.72
C ASP A 134 23.42 -11.94 32.13
N ASP A 135 22.78 -11.57 33.24
CA ASP A 135 21.62 -12.28 33.79
C ASP A 135 20.31 -12.11 32.99
N LEU A 136 20.31 -11.21 31.99
CA LEU A 136 19.22 -11.01 31.04
C LEU A 136 19.38 -11.83 29.75
N ALA A 137 20.53 -12.45 29.53
CA ALA A 137 20.76 -13.28 28.35
C ALA A 137 20.17 -14.70 28.51
N CYS A 138 19.76 -15.28 27.38
CA CYS A 138 19.16 -16.60 27.30
C CYS A 138 20.14 -17.74 27.61
N ASN A 139 21.43 -17.51 27.36
CA ASN A 139 22.51 -18.45 27.66
C ASN A 139 23.35 -18.02 28.87
N TYR A 140 22.77 -17.22 29.79
CA TYR A 140 23.43 -16.84 31.04
C TYR A 140 24.00 -18.05 31.78
N ASN A 141 25.28 -17.98 32.14
CA ASN A 141 25.97 -18.97 32.95
C ASN A 141 26.33 -18.37 34.31
N GLY A 142 25.61 -18.75 35.36
CA GLY A 142 25.87 -18.25 36.72
C GLY A 142 27.17 -18.74 37.36
N ASP A 143 27.89 -19.66 36.72
CA ASP A 143 29.23 -20.09 37.11
C ASP A 143 30.33 -19.34 36.35
N ALA A 144 30.01 -18.54 35.32
CA ALA A 144 30.99 -17.77 34.57
C ALA A 144 31.46 -16.53 35.34
N ASP A 145 32.78 -16.27 35.30
CA ASP A 145 33.43 -15.10 35.89
C ASP A 145 34.16 -14.22 34.87
N GLU A 146 34.22 -14.64 33.60
CA GLU A 146 34.67 -13.84 32.46
C GLU A 146 33.68 -13.94 31.29
N ASP A 147 33.34 -12.78 30.70
CA ASP A 147 32.47 -12.71 29.52
C ASP A 147 33.27 -13.05 28.25
N ASP A 148 32.83 -14.06 27.52
CA ASP A 148 33.43 -14.52 26.26
C ASP A 148 32.76 -13.92 25.01
N GLY A 149 31.79 -13.01 25.20
CA GLY A 149 31.03 -12.41 24.12
C GLY A 149 29.99 -13.36 23.50
N SER A 150 29.69 -14.49 24.15
CA SER A 150 28.71 -15.46 23.65
C SER A 150 27.25 -15.11 23.97
N CYS A 151 26.97 -14.05 24.73
CA CYS A 151 25.61 -13.71 25.19
C CYS A 151 24.58 -13.62 24.05
N GLU A 152 23.54 -14.45 24.13
CA GLU A 152 22.41 -14.48 23.22
C GLU A 152 21.18 -13.95 23.94
N TYR A 153 20.51 -12.96 23.35
CA TYR A 153 19.33 -12.34 23.93
C TYR A 153 18.07 -12.80 23.22
N ALA A 154 16.94 -12.78 23.94
CA ALA A 154 15.66 -13.02 23.32
C ALA A 154 15.37 -11.93 22.27
N MET A 155 14.71 -12.31 21.19
CA MET A 155 14.22 -11.37 20.20
C MET A 155 13.14 -10.47 20.82
N ASP A 156 12.99 -9.24 20.32
CA ASP A 156 11.96 -8.32 20.80
C ASP A 156 10.59 -9.00 20.82
N ASN A 157 9.85 -8.84 21.93
CA ASN A 157 8.54 -9.47 22.21
C ASN A 157 8.53 -11.00 22.41
N TYR A 158 9.69 -11.66 22.36
CA TYR A 158 9.82 -13.09 22.66
C TYR A 158 10.56 -13.34 23.98
N ASP A 159 10.34 -14.52 24.56
CA ASP A 159 11.21 -15.09 25.59
C ASP A 159 12.32 -15.95 24.97
N CYS A 160 13.21 -16.46 25.82
CA CYS A 160 14.34 -17.29 25.42
C CYS A 160 13.99 -18.66 24.85
N ASP A 161 12.75 -19.11 25.04
CA ASP A 161 12.23 -20.35 24.46
C ASP A 161 11.54 -20.08 23.11
N GLY A 162 11.55 -18.83 22.65
CA GLY A 162 10.89 -18.38 21.41
C GLY A 162 9.37 -18.22 21.55
N ASN A 163 8.84 -18.12 22.76
CA ASN A 163 7.42 -17.85 22.99
C ASN A 163 7.15 -16.35 22.99
N CYS A 164 6.05 -15.95 22.36
CA CYS A 164 5.59 -14.56 22.40
C CYS A 164 5.15 -14.18 23.83
N VAL A 165 5.70 -13.10 24.39
CA VAL A 165 5.37 -12.61 25.74
C VAL A 165 4.32 -11.49 25.74
N VAL A 166 3.89 -11.07 24.55
CA VAL A 166 2.78 -10.13 24.31
C VAL A 166 1.69 -10.83 23.49
N GLU A 167 0.67 -10.08 23.06
CA GLU A 167 -0.37 -10.64 22.20
C GLU A 167 0.11 -10.75 20.74
N PHE A 168 -0.40 -11.76 20.04
CA PHE A 168 -0.31 -11.81 18.58
C PHE A 168 -1.36 -10.88 17.99
N ASP A 169 -1.01 -10.18 16.93
CA ASP A 169 -1.99 -9.45 16.12
C ASP A 169 -2.84 -10.41 15.27
N CYS A 170 -3.75 -9.87 14.46
CA CYS A 170 -4.61 -10.71 13.64
C CYS A 170 -3.86 -11.44 12.50
N ALA A 171 -2.64 -11.01 12.16
CA ALA A 171 -1.80 -11.62 11.12
C ALA A 171 -0.95 -12.77 11.70
N GLY A 172 -0.98 -12.94 13.02
CA GLY A 172 -0.18 -13.94 13.73
C GLY A 172 1.22 -13.46 14.03
N GLU A 173 1.47 -12.14 14.01
CA GLU A 173 2.75 -11.55 14.38
C GLU A 173 2.76 -11.16 15.86
N CYS A 174 3.83 -11.54 16.57
CA CYS A 174 3.97 -11.26 18.00
C CYS A 174 4.26 -9.77 18.24
N GLY A 175 3.34 -9.09 18.92
CA GLY A 175 3.44 -7.64 19.15
C GLY A 175 3.22 -6.80 17.89
N GLY A 176 2.65 -7.40 16.83
CA GLY A 176 2.27 -6.67 15.63
C GLY A 176 1.10 -5.72 15.87
N SER A 177 0.86 -4.83 14.90
CA SER A 177 -0.19 -3.81 14.97
C SER A 177 -1.41 -4.14 14.14
N ALA A 178 -1.42 -5.31 13.48
CA ALA A 178 -2.44 -5.61 12.51
C ALA A 178 -3.83 -5.73 13.16
N ALA A 179 -4.82 -5.07 12.57
CA ALA A 179 -6.17 -5.01 13.12
C ALA A 179 -7.20 -5.58 12.14
N ASP A 180 -8.14 -6.37 12.65
CA ASP A 180 -9.32 -6.80 11.90
C ASP A 180 -10.48 -5.86 12.19
N LEU A 181 -10.81 -5.02 11.21
CA LEU A 181 -11.93 -4.08 11.26
C LEU A 181 -13.26 -4.70 10.79
N GLY A 182 -13.33 -6.04 10.73
CA GLY A 182 -14.49 -6.81 10.29
C GLY A 182 -14.39 -7.30 8.83
N CYS A 183 -13.23 -7.13 8.21
CA CYS A 183 -12.97 -7.36 6.79
C CYS A 183 -11.78 -8.28 6.52
N GLY A 184 -11.13 -8.79 7.57
CA GLY A 184 -9.85 -9.45 7.45
C GLY A 184 -8.76 -8.62 8.11
N CYS A 185 -7.63 -9.25 8.32
CA CYS A 185 -6.52 -8.63 9.02
C CYS A 185 -5.80 -7.63 8.15
N ASP A 186 -5.60 -6.39 8.64
CA ASP A 186 -5.01 -5.27 7.91
C ASP A 186 -5.75 -4.89 6.61
N GLU A 187 -7.01 -5.32 6.51
CA GLU A 187 -7.91 -4.90 5.45
C GLU A 187 -8.69 -3.66 5.89
N ASP A 188 -8.97 -2.79 4.92
CA ASP A 188 -9.80 -1.62 5.16
C ASP A 188 -11.19 -2.05 5.64
N GLY A 189 -11.66 -1.39 6.68
CA GLY A 189 -12.96 -1.69 7.28
C GLY A 189 -14.13 -1.48 6.31
N PRO A 190 -15.33 -1.95 6.70
CA PRO A 190 -16.55 -1.69 5.94
C PRO A 190 -16.73 -0.18 5.71
N SER A 191 -16.82 0.21 4.44
CA SER A 191 -16.83 1.59 3.99
C SER A 191 -17.81 1.75 2.82
N GLY A 192 -17.88 2.96 2.25
CA GLY A 192 -18.81 3.30 1.17
C GLY A 192 -20.28 3.32 1.59
N CYS A 193 -21.15 3.64 0.65
CA CYS A 193 -22.60 3.60 0.83
C CYS A 193 -23.17 2.18 0.93
N ASP A 194 -22.40 1.14 0.57
CA ASP A 194 -22.81 -0.27 0.60
C ASP A 194 -22.30 -1.02 1.84
N ASN A 195 -21.43 -0.41 2.66
CA ASN A 195 -20.78 -1.02 3.82
C ASN A 195 -20.00 -2.30 3.46
N THR A 196 -19.40 -2.34 2.28
CA THR A 196 -18.48 -3.40 1.88
C THR A 196 -17.04 -3.01 2.27
N CYS A 197 -16.20 -4.01 2.53
CA CYS A 197 -14.78 -3.82 2.86
C CYS A 197 -14.05 -3.05 1.76
N GLY A 198 -13.32 -1.98 2.12
CA GLY A 198 -12.55 -1.14 1.19
C GLY A 198 -13.37 -0.49 0.08
N SER A 199 -14.67 -0.28 0.28
CA SER A 199 -15.54 0.31 -0.73
C SER A 199 -15.45 1.84 -0.71
N ASP A 200 -15.11 2.40 -1.87
CA ASP A 200 -15.14 3.84 -2.13
C ASP A 200 -16.47 4.29 -2.78
N LEU A 201 -17.46 3.40 -2.87
CA LEU A 201 -18.74 3.74 -3.48
C LEU A 201 -19.42 4.86 -2.69
N VAL A 202 -19.94 5.84 -3.43
CA VAL A 202 -20.74 6.94 -2.91
C VAL A 202 -22.14 6.90 -3.50
N ASP A 203 -23.11 7.44 -2.78
CA ASP A 203 -24.43 7.68 -3.33
C ASP A 203 -24.32 8.69 -4.48
N ASP A 204 -24.97 8.39 -5.60
CA ASP A 204 -25.13 9.33 -6.70
C ASP A 204 -26.13 10.44 -6.34
N ALA A 205 -26.40 11.35 -7.28
CA ALA A 205 -27.36 12.44 -7.08
C ALA A 205 -28.80 11.94 -6.80
N CYS A 206 -29.10 10.69 -7.13
CA CYS A 206 -30.38 10.02 -6.92
C CYS A 206 -30.44 9.28 -5.58
N GLY A 207 -29.34 9.22 -4.81
CA GLY A 207 -29.25 8.46 -3.57
C GLY A 207 -29.03 6.96 -3.78
N ILE A 208 -28.58 6.55 -4.97
CA ILE A 208 -28.24 5.16 -5.27
C ILE A 208 -26.73 4.98 -5.12
N CYS A 209 -26.36 4.00 -4.30
CA CYS A 209 -24.96 3.67 -4.06
C CYS A 209 -24.27 3.16 -5.35
N GLY A 210 -23.23 3.86 -5.81
CA GLY A 210 -22.51 3.54 -7.03
C GLY A 210 -23.31 3.75 -8.32
N GLY A 211 -24.41 4.52 -8.25
CA GLY A 211 -25.20 4.87 -9.42
C GLY A 211 -24.51 5.88 -10.35
N ASP A 212 -24.93 5.91 -11.62
CA ASP A 212 -24.45 6.84 -12.64
C ASP A 212 -25.36 8.07 -12.81
N GLY A 213 -26.36 8.24 -11.94
CA GLY A 213 -27.33 9.32 -12.03
C GLY A 213 -28.44 9.12 -13.07
N SER A 214 -28.42 8.03 -13.86
CA SER A 214 -29.44 7.79 -14.91
C SER A 214 -30.82 7.46 -14.34
N SER A 215 -30.87 6.88 -13.15
CA SER A 215 -32.13 6.51 -12.48
C SER A 215 -32.98 7.69 -12.03
N CYS A 216 -32.39 8.89 -12.01
CA CYS A 216 -33.09 10.16 -11.83
C CYS A 216 -32.71 11.18 -12.91
N ALA A 217 -32.20 10.71 -14.05
CA ALA A 217 -32.20 11.52 -15.26
C ALA A 217 -33.66 11.93 -15.54
N ASP A 218 -33.86 13.21 -15.84
CA ASP A 218 -35.17 13.85 -15.97
C ASP A 218 -36.10 12.99 -16.83
N SER A 219 -37.13 12.37 -16.22
CA SER A 219 -38.18 11.69 -16.96
C SER A 219 -38.75 12.65 -18.00
N TYR A 220 -38.92 12.20 -19.23
CA TYR A 220 -39.42 13.02 -20.33
C TYR A 220 -40.72 13.75 -19.94
N TYR A 221 -41.64 13.07 -19.22
CA TYR A 221 -42.82 13.70 -18.64
C TYR A 221 -42.67 13.97 -17.14
N SER A 222 -42.48 15.26 -16.78
CA SER A 222 -42.46 15.72 -15.40
C SER A 222 -43.64 16.65 -15.09
N VAL A 223 -44.56 16.20 -14.21
CA VAL A 223 -45.76 16.95 -13.83
C VAL A 223 -45.41 18.02 -12.77
N ASN A 224 -45.22 19.25 -13.22
CA ASN A 224 -44.97 20.40 -12.34
C ASN A 224 -46.26 21.13 -11.96
N LEU A 225 -47.19 20.43 -11.29
CA LEU A 225 -48.46 20.99 -10.81
C LEU A 225 -48.64 20.80 -9.30
N GLU A 226 -49.15 21.83 -8.65
CA GLU A 226 -49.52 21.79 -7.23
C GLU A 226 -50.80 20.95 -7.02
N PRO A 227 -50.86 20.07 -6.01
CA PRO A 227 -52.07 19.31 -5.71
C PRO A 227 -53.24 20.23 -5.36
N THR A 228 -54.31 20.18 -6.14
CA THR A 228 -55.49 21.05 -5.97
C THR A 228 -56.60 20.43 -5.12
N GLY A 229 -56.48 19.13 -4.83
CA GLY A 229 -57.54 18.31 -4.24
C GLY A 229 -58.57 17.79 -5.25
N ASN A 230 -58.55 18.27 -6.50
CA ASN A 230 -59.30 17.69 -7.61
C ASN A 230 -58.37 16.77 -8.40
N SER A 231 -58.73 15.50 -8.52
CA SER A 231 -57.91 14.52 -9.22
C SER A 231 -58.77 13.51 -9.97
N GLN A 232 -58.30 13.07 -11.13
CA GLN A 232 -58.91 12.01 -11.93
C GLN A 232 -57.92 10.83 -12.03
N LEU A 233 -58.40 9.61 -11.82
CA LEU A 233 -57.62 8.40 -12.06
C LEU A 233 -57.89 7.90 -13.48
N THR A 234 -56.83 7.67 -14.24
CA THR A 234 -56.86 6.99 -15.54
C THR A 234 -56.12 5.67 -15.39
N ILE A 235 -56.83 4.57 -15.67
CA ILE A 235 -56.30 3.21 -15.54
C ILE A 235 -55.93 2.68 -16.91
N LEU A 236 -54.67 2.27 -17.08
CA LEU A 236 -54.19 1.57 -18.26
C LEU A 236 -54.14 0.08 -17.95
N SER A 237 -54.92 -0.72 -18.69
CA SER A 237 -55.07 -2.15 -18.43
C SER A 237 -53.81 -2.93 -18.86
N ASP A 238 -53.50 -4.02 -18.16
CA ASP A 238 -52.39 -4.94 -18.50
C ASP A 238 -52.58 -5.69 -19.84
N SER A 239 -53.72 -5.51 -20.52
CA SER A 239 -54.00 -6.05 -21.84
C SER A 239 -53.37 -5.26 -22.99
N ILE A 240 -52.81 -4.07 -22.74
CA ILE A 240 -52.20 -3.22 -23.77
C ILE A 240 -50.97 -3.91 -24.34
N THR A 241 -50.87 -3.95 -25.68
CA THR A 241 -49.81 -4.71 -26.37
C THR A 241 -48.82 -3.85 -27.14
N ASN A 242 -49.20 -2.61 -27.49
CA ASN A 242 -48.35 -1.72 -28.30
C ASN A 242 -47.36 -0.87 -27.49
N LEU A 243 -47.35 -1.00 -26.17
CA LEU A 243 -46.40 -0.33 -25.27
C LEU A 243 -45.24 -1.26 -24.90
N GLU A 244 -44.04 -0.69 -24.82
CA GLU A 244 -42.82 -1.36 -24.38
C GLU A 244 -42.55 -1.04 -22.90
N ILE A 245 -41.93 -1.98 -22.16
CA ILE A 245 -41.52 -1.70 -20.78
C ILE A 245 -40.50 -0.57 -20.80
N GLY A 246 -40.75 0.48 -20.02
CA GLY A 246 -39.96 1.70 -20.00
C GLY A 246 -40.56 2.85 -20.80
N ASP A 247 -41.61 2.63 -21.60
CA ASP A 247 -42.34 3.73 -22.26
C ASP A 247 -42.91 4.69 -21.19
N GLU A 248 -42.61 5.99 -21.28
CA GLU A 248 -43.21 6.99 -20.42
C GLU A 248 -44.52 7.50 -21.01
N ILE A 249 -45.53 7.71 -20.18
CA ILE A 249 -46.88 8.08 -20.59
C ILE A 249 -47.23 9.42 -19.96
N GLY A 250 -47.49 10.43 -20.79
CA GLY A 250 -47.99 11.73 -20.38
C GLY A 250 -49.49 11.87 -20.67
N ILE A 251 -50.25 12.30 -19.66
CA ILE A 251 -51.66 12.66 -19.80
C ILE A 251 -51.78 14.18 -19.89
N PHE A 252 -52.39 14.64 -20.97
CA PHE A 252 -52.57 16.04 -21.32
C PHE A 252 -54.05 16.42 -21.37
N ASP A 253 -54.32 17.68 -21.05
CA ASP A 253 -55.55 18.38 -21.41
C ASP A 253 -55.20 19.49 -22.40
N ALA A 254 -55.71 19.41 -23.63
CA ALA A 254 -55.45 20.39 -24.69
C ALA A 254 -56.07 21.78 -24.41
N ALA A 255 -57.04 21.85 -23.49
CA ALA A 255 -57.73 23.06 -23.09
C ALA A 255 -57.79 23.20 -21.56
N ALA A 256 -56.68 22.91 -20.89
CA ALA A 256 -56.51 23.03 -19.45
C ALA A 256 -56.36 24.49 -19.00
N ILE A 257 -56.58 24.75 -17.71
CA ILE A 257 -56.19 26.03 -17.09
C ILE A 257 -54.68 25.99 -16.81
N THR A 258 -53.92 26.87 -17.47
CA THR A 258 -52.44 26.86 -17.42
C THR A 258 -51.85 27.87 -16.44
N ASN A 259 -52.62 28.86 -16.02
CA ASN A 259 -52.16 29.94 -15.15
C ASN A 259 -52.44 29.66 -13.66
N TYR A 260 -51.61 30.26 -12.80
CA TYR A 260 -51.69 30.14 -11.34
C TYR A 260 -51.95 31.51 -10.70
N ASN A 261 -52.87 31.56 -9.73
CA ASN A 261 -53.17 32.74 -8.90
C ASN A 261 -53.49 34.03 -9.69
N ASP A 262 -53.98 33.87 -10.92
CA ASP A 262 -54.58 34.91 -11.74
C ASP A 262 -56.00 34.43 -12.06
N CYS A 263 -57.00 35.28 -11.91
CA CYS A 263 -58.40 34.93 -12.17
C CYS A 263 -58.80 35.19 -13.64
N SER A 264 -57.82 35.40 -14.52
CA SER A 264 -58.02 35.38 -15.96
C SER A 264 -57.78 33.94 -16.46
N ASN A 265 -58.85 33.23 -16.84
CA ASN A 265 -58.71 31.85 -17.33
C ASN A 265 -57.82 31.83 -18.59
N GLN A 266 -56.60 31.32 -18.45
CA GLN A 266 -55.71 31.04 -19.59
C GLN A 266 -55.85 29.57 -19.95
N ILE A 267 -56.23 29.32 -21.20
CA ILE A 267 -56.53 27.98 -21.71
C ILE A 267 -55.42 27.55 -22.65
N GLY A 268 -54.88 26.36 -22.45
CA GLY A 268 -53.86 25.77 -23.32
C GLY A 268 -53.59 24.30 -23.00
N GLU A 269 -52.68 23.68 -23.78
CA GLU A 269 -52.22 22.31 -23.51
C GLU A 269 -51.40 22.27 -22.22
N LEU A 270 -51.70 21.30 -21.34
CA LEU A 270 -51.00 21.11 -20.08
C LEU A 270 -50.84 19.62 -19.76
N LEU A 271 -49.63 19.22 -19.36
CA LEU A 271 -49.37 17.90 -18.78
C LEU A 271 -49.94 17.86 -17.36
N VAL A 272 -50.92 16.99 -17.13
CA VAL A 272 -51.67 16.91 -15.87
C VAL A 272 -51.41 15.64 -15.08
N GLY A 273 -50.84 14.61 -15.70
CA GLY A 273 -50.45 13.35 -15.07
C GLY A 273 -49.37 12.66 -15.89
N ALA A 274 -48.51 11.87 -15.24
CA ALA A 274 -47.47 11.09 -15.93
C ALA A 274 -47.24 9.76 -15.20
N GLY A 275 -46.70 8.77 -15.91
CA GLY A 275 -46.28 7.48 -15.34
C GLY A 275 -45.46 6.67 -16.33
N VAL A 276 -44.77 5.63 -15.86
CA VAL A 276 -43.93 4.75 -16.69
C VAL A 276 -44.60 3.39 -16.83
N TRP A 277 -44.64 2.86 -18.05
CA TRP A 277 -45.18 1.53 -18.32
C TRP A 277 -44.20 0.43 -17.91
N ASP A 278 -44.64 -0.49 -17.05
CA ASP A 278 -43.83 -1.60 -16.54
C ASP A 278 -44.35 -2.98 -17.00
N GLY A 279 -45.35 -3.00 -17.89
CA GLY A 279 -45.99 -4.22 -18.39
C GLY A 279 -47.08 -4.78 -17.49
N VAL A 280 -47.42 -4.11 -16.38
CA VAL A 280 -48.63 -4.39 -15.59
C VAL A 280 -49.60 -3.21 -15.62
N GLN A 281 -50.76 -3.34 -14.97
CA GLN A 281 -51.75 -2.27 -14.93
C GLN A 281 -51.17 -1.00 -14.31
N LEU A 282 -51.11 0.09 -15.10
CA LEU A 282 -50.62 1.38 -14.67
C LEU A 282 -51.79 2.30 -14.26
N ASN A 283 -51.62 3.00 -13.14
CA ASN A 283 -52.63 3.90 -12.58
C ASN A 283 -52.06 5.32 -12.52
N ILE A 284 -52.48 6.19 -13.44
CA ILE A 284 -51.99 7.57 -13.53
C ILE A 284 -53.01 8.51 -12.91
N VAL A 285 -52.56 9.35 -11.96
CA VAL A 285 -53.40 10.37 -11.33
C VAL A 285 -53.16 11.70 -12.04
N SER A 286 -54.22 12.23 -12.65
CA SER A 286 -54.22 13.56 -13.24
C SER A 286 -54.66 14.60 -12.21
N ILE A 287 -54.05 15.79 -12.22
CA ILE A 287 -54.36 16.92 -11.34
C ILE A 287 -55.32 17.88 -12.05
N GLY A 288 -56.48 18.10 -11.44
CA GLY A 288 -57.55 18.96 -11.95
C GLY A 288 -57.38 20.41 -11.53
N SER A 289 -57.85 21.33 -12.35
CA SER A 289 -57.92 22.74 -11.99
C SER A 289 -58.90 22.97 -10.83
N ASN A 290 -58.70 24.05 -10.09
CA ASN A 290 -59.63 24.48 -9.05
C ASN A 290 -59.71 26.01 -9.04
N ASP A 291 -60.89 26.56 -9.30
CA ASP A 291 -61.14 27.99 -9.30
C ASP A 291 -61.84 28.42 -7.99
N LEU A 292 -61.05 28.98 -7.09
CA LEU A 292 -61.55 29.54 -5.82
C LEU A 292 -61.68 31.07 -5.86
N CYS A 293 -61.53 31.71 -7.03
CA CYS A 293 -61.56 33.16 -7.18
C CYS A 293 -62.88 33.78 -6.70
N ALA A 294 -64.00 33.07 -6.91
CA ALA A 294 -65.32 33.51 -6.45
C ALA A 294 -65.44 33.67 -4.91
N PHE A 295 -64.55 33.02 -4.15
CA PHE A 295 -64.49 33.07 -2.69
C PHE A 295 -63.29 33.85 -2.15
N GLY A 296 -62.57 34.59 -3.02
CA GLY A 296 -61.35 35.31 -2.67
C GLY A 296 -60.11 34.41 -2.49
N GLY A 297 -60.17 33.17 -3.01
CA GLY A 297 -59.03 32.25 -3.08
C GLY A 297 -58.26 32.36 -4.41
N ALA A 298 -57.24 31.53 -4.57
CA ALA A 298 -56.42 31.45 -5.79
C ALA A 298 -57.03 30.49 -6.83
N GLN A 299 -56.73 30.72 -8.10
CA GLN A 299 -56.94 29.76 -9.18
C GLN A 299 -55.73 28.82 -9.28
N PHE A 300 -55.98 27.52 -9.35
CA PHE A 300 -54.97 26.49 -9.54
C PHE A 300 -55.08 25.89 -10.95
N SER A 301 -53.93 25.69 -11.59
CA SER A 301 -53.80 25.06 -12.90
C SER A 301 -54.07 23.55 -12.84
N GLY A 302 -54.47 22.98 -13.97
CA GLY A 302 -54.80 21.56 -14.10
C GLY A 302 -55.89 21.31 -15.14
N PHE A 303 -56.33 20.06 -15.27
CA PHE A 303 -57.36 19.70 -16.25
C PHE A 303 -58.70 20.37 -15.96
N VAL A 304 -59.53 20.54 -16.98
CA VAL A 304 -60.91 21.03 -16.85
C VAL A 304 -61.88 19.88 -17.08
N GLU A 305 -62.86 19.73 -16.18
CA GLU A 305 -63.89 18.70 -16.29
C GLU A 305 -64.71 18.86 -17.59
N GLY A 306 -64.92 17.75 -18.29
CA GLY A 306 -65.60 17.70 -19.59
C GLY A 306 -64.68 17.76 -20.80
N ASN A 307 -63.40 18.13 -20.64
CA ASN A 307 -62.41 18.06 -21.71
C ASN A 307 -61.98 16.61 -21.99
N SER A 308 -61.55 16.34 -23.22
CA SER A 308 -61.05 15.02 -23.61
C SER A 308 -59.64 14.77 -23.08
N VAL A 309 -59.40 13.54 -22.63
CA VAL A 309 -58.09 13.06 -22.19
C VAL A 309 -57.22 12.80 -23.41
N VAL A 310 -56.08 13.47 -23.48
CA VAL A 310 -55.06 13.25 -24.52
C VAL A 310 -53.89 12.51 -23.89
N VAL A 311 -53.41 11.45 -24.54
CA VAL A 311 -52.24 10.70 -24.09
C VAL A 311 -51.14 10.79 -25.14
N LYS A 312 -49.92 11.05 -24.68
CA LYS A 312 -48.70 10.96 -25.49
C LYS A 312 -47.75 9.97 -24.82
N VAL A 313 -46.99 9.25 -25.63
CA VAL A 313 -46.07 8.21 -25.16
C VAL A 313 -44.67 8.56 -25.61
N TRP A 314 -43.74 8.68 -24.67
CA TRP A 314 -42.32 8.79 -24.95
C TRP A 314 -41.73 7.39 -24.96
N ARG A 315 -41.22 6.98 -26.11
CA ARG A 315 -40.54 5.70 -26.26
C ARG A 315 -39.05 5.88 -26.09
N GLU A 316 -38.55 5.42 -24.96
CA GLU A 316 -37.13 5.51 -24.62
C GLU A 316 -36.25 4.75 -25.63
N SER A 317 -36.73 3.60 -26.13
CA SER A 317 -35.98 2.74 -27.06
C SER A 317 -35.67 3.40 -28.41
N VAL A 318 -36.45 4.40 -28.82
CA VAL A 318 -36.23 5.16 -30.06
C VAL A 318 -36.11 6.67 -29.84
N GLN A 319 -36.13 7.14 -28.58
CA GLN A 319 -36.07 8.55 -28.18
C GLN A 319 -37.11 9.43 -28.92
N MET A 320 -38.38 8.99 -28.97
CA MET A 320 -39.43 9.70 -29.72
C MET A 320 -40.75 9.78 -28.95
N GLU A 321 -41.41 10.94 -29.04
CA GLU A 321 -42.79 11.15 -28.58
C GLU A 321 -43.78 10.73 -29.67
N TYR A 322 -44.72 9.85 -29.31
CA TYR A 322 -45.83 9.40 -30.13
C TYR A 322 -47.14 10.02 -29.64
N ALA A 323 -47.89 10.61 -30.55
CA ALA A 323 -49.32 10.84 -30.33
C ALA A 323 -50.04 9.49 -30.25
N THR A 324 -51.18 9.44 -29.56
CA THR A 324 -51.91 8.17 -29.40
C THR A 324 -53.39 8.28 -29.71
N GLU A 325 -53.95 7.17 -30.21
CA GLU A 325 -55.37 6.91 -30.22
C GLU A 325 -55.71 5.91 -29.11
N LEU A 326 -56.70 6.26 -28.28
CA LEU A 326 -57.07 5.47 -27.11
C LEU A 326 -58.33 4.63 -27.37
N ALA A 327 -58.25 3.34 -27.11
CA ALA A 327 -59.43 2.49 -26.99
C ALA A 327 -59.87 2.41 -25.54
N TRP A 328 -61.12 2.80 -25.28
CA TRP A 328 -61.69 2.83 -23.93
C TRP A 328 -62.42 1.53 -23.60
N GLY A 329 -61.99 0.86 -22.53
CA GLY A 329 -62.71 -0.27 -21.95
C GLY A 329 -63.92 0.20 -21.12
N THR A 330 -63.77 1.29 -20.38
CA THR A 330 -64.86 1.95 -19.64
C THR A 330 -64.57 3.44 -19.51
N GLY A 331 -65.60 4.28 -19.68
CA GLY A 331 -65.48 5.74 -19.72
C GLY A 331 -65.76 6.29 -21.12
N THR A 332 -65.92 7.60 -21.20
CA THR A 332 -66.08 8.35 -22.45
C THR A 332 -64.77 8.99 -22.93
N GLY A 333 -63.74 8.94 -22.09
CA GLY A 333 -62.45 9.56 -22.37
C GLY A 333 -62.44 11.05 -22.11
N ASN A 334 -63.34 11.54 -21.25
CA ASN A 334 -63.37 12.94 -20.82
C ASN A 334 -63.11 13.03 -19.32
N PHE A 335 -62.33 14.02 -18.89
CA PHE A 335 -62.10 14.31 -17.48
C PHE A 335 -63.45 14.53 -16.75
N GLY A 336 -63.65 13.89 -15.59
CA GLY A 336 -64.94 13.88 -14.87
C GLY A 336 -65.76 12.60 -15.04
N ASP A 337 -65.34 11.68 -15.91
CA ASP A 337 -65.92 10.33 -15.95
C ASP A 337 -65.74 9.60 -14.60
N ILE A 338 -66.77 8.86 -14.18
CA ILE A 338 -66.76 8.09 -12.91
C ILE A 338 -65.62 7.07 -12.90
N ILE A 339 -65.33 6.45 -14.06
CA ILE A 339 -64.24 5.50 -14.27
C ILE A 339 -63.66 5.76 -15.66
N GLN A 340 -62.34 5.88 -15.73
CA GLN A 340 -61.58 5.93 -16.97
C GLN A 340 -60.65 4.73 -17.03
N SER A 341 -60.92 3.82 -17.96
CA SER A 341 -60.11 2.63 -18.19
C SER A 341 -59.80 2.51 -19.68
N VAL A 342 -58.52 2.59 -19.99
CA VAL A 342 -57.96 2.38 -21.32
C VAL A 342 -57.69 0.89 -21.49
N SER A 343 -58.21 0.31 -22.57
CA SER A 343 -58.04 -1.10 -22.92
C SER A 343 -56.94 -1.32 -23.95
N GLU A 344 -56.65 -0.32 -24.80
CA GLU A 344 -55.54 -0.33 -25.75
C GLU A 344 -55.04 1.11 -25.96
N VAL A 345 -53.72 1.26 -26.09
CA VAL A 345 -53.08 2.49 -26.56
C VAL A 345 -52.53 2.18 -27.96
N ILE A 346 -53.01 2.90 -28.96
CA ILE A 346 -52.51 2.79 -30.33
C ILE A 346 -51.58 3.97 -30.53
N LEU A 347 -50.31 3.70 -30.78
CA LEU A 347 -49.36 4.76 -31.14
C LEU A 347 -49.70 5.21 -32.55
N ALA A 348 -50.13 6.47 -32.68
CA ALA A 348 -50.27 7.08 -33.99
C ALA A 348 -48.87 7.19 -34.58
N ASP A 349 -48.65 6.59 -35.75
CA ASP A 349 -47.37 6.71 -36.43
C ASP A 349 -47.17 8.19 -36.81
N PRO A 350 -46.16 8.89 -36.26
CA PRO A 350 -45.86 10.25 -36.69
C PRO A 350 -45.47 10.31 -38.17
N ASN A 351 -45.23 9.14 -38.79
CA ASN A 351 -44.94 8.93 -40.20
C ASN A 351 -46.09 8.27 -40.97
N ASP A 352 -47.35 8.28 -40.48
CA ASP A 352 -48.52 7.94 -41.32
C ASP A 352 -48.71 9.03 -42.38
N CYS A 353 -47.77 9.06 -43.33
CA CYS A 353 -47.85 9.82 -44.55
C CYS A 353 -48.79 9.05 -45.46
N ALA A 354 -50.09 9.15 -45.20
CA ALA A 354 -51.11 8.58 -46.05
C ALA A 354 -51.88 9.70 -46.75
N ASP A 355 -52.16 9.49 -48.03
CA ASP A 355 -53.11 10.32 -48.75
C ASP A 355 -54.52 10.12 -48.19
N ASP A 356 -55.15 11.20 -47.71
CA ASP A 356 -56.58 11.23 -47.39
C ASP A 356 -57.40 11.32 -48.68
N ASN A 357 -57.49 10.17 -49.35
CA ASN A 357 -58.25 10.00 -50.57
C ASN A 357 -59.76 10.24 -50.37
N ASP A 358 -60.26 10.11 -49.15
CA ASP A 358 -61.67 10.32 -48.83
C ASP A 358 -62.01 11.81 -48.74
N ALA A 359 -61.14 12.64 -48.14
CA ALA A 359 -61.28 14.10 -48.15
C ALA A 359 -61.28 14.69 -49.56
N LEU A 360 -60.59 14.05 -50.50
CA LEU A 360 -60.49 14.46 -51.90
C LEU A 360 -61.26 13.55 -52.88
N ALA A 361 -62.20 12.77 -52.38
CA ALA A 361 -63.05 11.90 -53.20
C ALA A 361 -63.80 12.67 -54.31
N ALA A 362 -64.10 13.97 -54.10
CA ALA A 362 -64.72 14.85 -55.09
C ALA A 362 -63.90 15.00 -56.38
N PHE A 363 -62.58 14.78 -56.31
CA PHE A 363 -61.65 14.84 -57.44
C PHE A 363 -61.13 13.45 -57.84
N GLY A 364 -61.68 12.37 -57.27
CA GLY A 364 -61.18 11.01 -57.50
C GLY A 364 -59.98 10.64 -56.63
N GLY A 365 -59.87 11.23 -55.43
CA GLY A 365 -58.76 11.01 -54.50
C GLY A 365 -57.60 11.99 -54.71
N CYS A 366 -56.53 11.80 -53.96
CA CYS A 366 -55.34 12.65 -53.97
C CYS A 366 -54.66 12.71 -55.33
N ALA A 367 -54.50 11.57 -56.01
CA ALA A 367 -53.98 11.51 -57.37
C ALA A 367 -54.78 12.37 -58.36
N GLY A 368 -56.11 12.39 -58.22
CA GLY A 368 -56.99 13.18 -59.08
C GLY A 368 -57.00 14.66 -58.72
N ALA A 369 -56.97 14.98 -57.43
CA ALA A 369 -56.90 16.35 -56.92
C ALA A 369 -55.59 17.05 -57.30
N VAL A 370 -54.44 16.40 -57.07
CA VAL A 370 -53.12 16.94 -57.40
C VAL A 370 -52.95 17.09 -58.91
N ALA A 371 -53.40 16.13 -59.71
CA ALA A 371 -53.35 16.23 -61.18
C ALA A 371 -54.22 17.37 -61.75
N ALA A 372 -55.32 17.71 -61.08
CA ALA A 372 -56.24 18.75 -61.54
C ALA A 372 -55.90 20.16 -61.02
N LEU A 373 -55.41 20.26 -59.79
CA LEU A 373 -55.33 21.51 -59.03
C LEU A 373 -53.92 21.82 -58.50
N GLY A 374 -53.02 20.82 -58.45
CA GLY A 374 -51.71 20.94 -57.83
C GLY A 374 -51.77 20.92 -56.29
N CYS A 375 -50.61 20.77 -55.67
CA CYS A 375 -50.46 20.59 -54.22
C CYS A 375 -50.76 21.85 -53.40
N ASP A 376 -50.52 23.04 -53.96
CA ASP A 376 -50.69 24.33 -53.24
C ASP A 376 -52.14 24.84 -53.19
N PHE A 377 -53.07 24.17 -53.86
CA PHE A 377 -54.46 24.64 -53.96
C PHE A 377 -55.23 24.34 -52.68
N VAL A 378 -56.04 25.28 -52.21
CA VAL A 378 -56.84 25.14 -50.98
C VAL A 378 -58.24 24.66 -51.30
N PHE A 379 -58.62 23.49 -50.78
CA PHE A 379 -59.95 22.91 -50.91
C PHE A 379 -60.56 22.64 -49.53
N GLY A 380 -61.81 23.06 -49.31
CA GLY A 380 -62.46 22.89 -48.00
C GLY A 380 -61.83 23.70 -46.86
N GLY A 381 -60.92 24.64 -47.15
CA GLY A 381 -60.19 25.42 -46.15
C GLY A 381 -58.81 24.86 -45.80
N VAL A 382 -58.43 23.71 -46.38
CA VAL A 382 -57.15 23.01 -46.16
C VAL A 382 -56.38 22.94 -47.50
N PRO A 383 -55.07 23.24 -47.54
CA PRO A 383 -54.24 23.01 -48.73
C PRO A 383 -54.20 21.52 -49.12
N ILE A 384 -54.19 21.22 -50.41
CA ILE A 384 -54.14 19.83 -50.89
C ILE A 384 -52.88 19.09 -50.39
N PHE A 385 -51.74 19.77 -50.25
CA PHE A 385 -50.53 19.16 -49.70
C PHE A 385 -50.66 18.67 -48.25
N GLU A 386 -51.63 19.19 -47.48
CA GLU A 386 -51.88 18.72 -46.10
C GLU A 386 -52.81 17.50 -46.06
N SER A 387 -53.59 17.27 -47.12
CA SER A 387 -54.44 16.08 -47.26
C SER A 387 -53.80 14.98 -48.13
N CYS A 388 -52.79 15.33 -48.95
CA CYS A 388 -52.11 14.42 -49.88
C CYS A 388 -50.61 14.42 -49.65
N LEU A 389 -50.20 13.93 -48.49
CA LEU A 389 -48.82 13.98 -48.05
C LEU A 389 -47.90 13.13 -48.96
N GLU A 390 -48.35 11.96 -49.43
CA GLU A 390 -47.57 11.11 -50.35
C GLU A 390 -47.56 11.68 -51.77
N THR A 391 -48.74 12.00 -52.32
CA THR A 391 -48.83 12.45 -53.72
C THR A 391 -48.10 13.79 -53.95
N CYS A 392 -47.89 14.59 -52.90
CA CYS A 392 -47.21 15.87 -52.96
C CYS A 392 -45.75 15.86 -52.47
N ASP A 393 -45.15 14.68 -52.24
CA ASP A 393 -43.79 14.54 -51.71
C ASP A 393 -43.56 15.40 -50.45
N ASN A 394 -44.59 15.52 -49.61
CA ASN A 394 -44.57 16.34 -48.40
C ASN A 394 -44.53 15.47 -47.12
N CYS A 395 -44.13 14.21 -47.27
CA CYS A 395 -43.84 13.35 -46.14
C CYS A 395 -42.64 13.91 -45.35
N PRO A 396 -42.68 13.92 -44.01
CA PRO A 396 -41.49 14.11 -43.21
C PRO A 396 -40.45 13.06 -43.60
N GLU A 397 -39.18 13.45 -43.79
CA GLU A 397 -38.10 12.47 -43.93
C GLU A 397 -37.99 11.69 -42.62
N VAL A 398 -37.95 10.35 -42.71
CA VAL A 398 -37.88 9.48 -41.53
C VAL A 398 -36.60 9.83 -40.77
N PRO A 399 -36.68 10.26 -39.49
CA PRO A 399 -35.50 10.45 -38.69
C PRO A 399 -34.87 9.08 -38.40
N VAL A 400 -33.75 8.79 -39.06
CA VAL A 400 -32.89 7.67 -38.73
C VAL A 400 -31.94 8.18 -37.66
N PHE A 401 -32.16 7.72 -36.44
CA PHE A 401 -31.35 8.10 -35.29
C PHE A 401 -30.03 7.33 -35.27
N GLY A 402 -28.97 8.02 -34.90
CA GLY A 402 -27.64 7.44 -34.72
C GLY A 402 -26.59 8.54 -34.66
N CYS A 403 -25.35 8.16 -34.37
CA CYS A 403 -24.28 9.15 -34.39
C CYS A 403 -24.01 9.60 -35.84
N ILE A 404 -24.19 10.89 -36.10
CA ILE A 404 -23.94 11.51 -37.42
C ILE A 404 -22.52 12.05 -37.58
N ASP A 405 -21.70 12.01 -36.52
CA ASP A 405 -20.31 12.46 -36.54
C ASP A 405 -19.40 11.35 -37.06
N GLU A 406 -18.80 11.55 -38.24
CA GLU A 406 -17.86 10.61 -38.86
C GLU A 406 -16.62 10.30 -38.01
N SER A 407 -16.30 11.13 -37.01
CA SER A 407 -15.18 10.93 -36.08
C SER A 407 -15.53 10.07 -34.86
N ALA A 408 -16.81 9.77 -34.66
CA ALA A 408 -17.26 8.89 -33.59
C ALA A 408 -17.09 7.40 -33.97
N CYS A 409 -16.81 6.60 -32.95
CA CYS A 409 -16.65 5.15 -33.00
C CYS A 409 -17.91 4.41 -33.46
N ASN A 410 -19.08 4.96 -33.15
CA ASN A 410 -20.38 4.41 -33.50
C ASN A 410 -21.11 5.25 -34.56
N TYR A 411 -20.36 5.94 -35.42
CA TYR A 411 -20.90 6.64 -36.59
C TYR A 411 -21.81 5.72 -37.41
N ASN A 412 -23.05 6.18 -37.63
CA ASN A 412 -24.02 5.50 -38.48
C ASN A 412 -24.23 6.30 -39.77
N PRO A 413 -23.75 5.82 -40.93
CA PRO A 413 -23.91 6.53 -42.20
C PRO A 413 -25.36 6.59 -42.70
N GLU A 414 -26.27 5.82 -42.12
CA GLU A 414 -27.70 5.88 -42.43
C GLU A 414 -28.45 6.87 -41.54
N ALA A 415 -27.83 7.37 -40.45
CA ALA A 415 -28.46 8.33 -39.55
C ALA A 415 -28.54 9.73 -40.17
N ASN A 416 -29.70 10.36 -40.06
CA ASN A 416 -29.94 11.75 -40.47
C ASN A 416 -30.33 12.65 -39.28
N THR A 417 -30.46 12.06 -38.09
CA THR A 417 -30.80 12.75 -36.85
C THR A 417 -29.88 12.25 -35.75
N ASP A 418 -29.19 13.16 -35.06
CA ASP A 418 -28.28 12.80 -33.97
C ASP A 418 -29.07 12.27 -32.77
N SER A 419 -28.75 11.05 -32.32
CA SER A 419 -29.31 10.43 -31.12
C SER A 419 -28.63 10.90 -29.83
N GLY A 420 -27.60 11.75 -29.90
CA GLY A 420 -26.78 12.13 -28.75
C GLY A 420 -25.92 10.98 -28.23
N SER A 421 -25.89 9.84 -28.93
CA SER A 421 -25.21 8.63 -28.49
C SER A 421 -23.79 8.49 -29.06
N CYS A 422 -23.20 9.55 -29.63
CA CYS A 422 -21.86 9.49 -30.23
C CYS A 422 -20.79 9.08 -29.21
N GLU A 423 -20.15 7.94 -29.45
CA GLU A 423 -18.99 7.48 -28.69
C GLU A 423 -17.72 7.95 -29.39
N TYR A 424 -16.86 8.67 -28.68
CA TYR A 424 -15.59 9.13 -29.24
C TYR A 424 -14.44 8.24 -28.75
N PRO A 425 -13.33 8.16 -29.51
CA PRO A 425 -12.14 7.49 -29.03
C PRO A 425 -11.70 8.04 -27.67
N SER A 426 -11.35 7.14 -26.77
CA SER A 426 -11.04 7.42 -25.38
C SER A 426 -9.71 6.78 -25.01
N GLY A 427 -9.34 6.89 -23.74
CA GLY A 427 -8.08 6.37 -23.21
C GLY A 427 -6.85 7.15 -23.69
N CYS A 428 -5.71 6.84 -23.10
CA CYS A 428 -4.42 7.43 -23.45
C CYS A 428 -3.93 7.04 -24.85
N ASP A 429 -4.50 5.99 -25.46
CA ASP A 429 -4.19 5.53 -26.81
C ASP A 429 -5.14 6.07 -27.88
N ASN A 430 -6.19 6.82 -27.47
CA ASN A 430 -7.18 7.44 -28.33
C ASN A 430 -7.86 6.41 -29.27
N THR A 431 -8.22 5.26 -28.69
CA THR A 431 -8.90 4.16 -29.39
C THR A 431 -10.35 4.05 -28.91
N CYS A 432 -11.24 3.61 -29.80
CA CYS A 432 -12.64 3.34 -29.47
C CYS A 432 -12.78 2.27 -28.38
N GLY A 433 -13.52 2.59 -27.31
CA GLY A 433 -13.76 1.67 -26.19
C GLY A 433 -12.51 1.39 -25.35
N SER A 434 -11.53 2.28 -25.38
CA SER A 434 -10.33 2.15 -24.57
C SER A 434 -10.52 2.76 -23.19
N ASP A 435 -10.33 1.93 -22.18
CA ASP A 435 -10.24 2.32 -20.77
C ASP A 435 -8.77 2.44 -20.32
N LEU A 436 -7.82 2.39 -21.26
CA LEU A 436 -6.41 2.52 -20.92
C LEU A 436 -6.15 3.91 -20.36
N VAL A 437 -5.51 3.93 -19.20
CA VAL A 437 -5.00 5.14 -18.56
C VAL A 437 -3.49 5.13 -18.59
N ASP A 438 -2.91 6.31 -18.56
CA ASP A 438 -1.49 6.43 -18.29
C ASP A 438 -1.22 5.91 -16.87
N ASP A 439 -0.20 5.07 -16.73
CA ASP A 439 0.31 4.73 -15.41
C ASP A 439 1.04 5.93 -14.77
N ALA A 440 1.62 5.73 -13.58
CA ALA A 440 2.35 6.79 -12.88
C ALA A 440 3.53 7.37 -13.69
N CYS A 441 3.98 6.64 -14.73
CA CYS A 441 5.07 7.00 -15.61
C CYS A 441 4.66 7.55 -16.97
N GLY A 442 3.36 7.76 -17.19
CA GLY A 442 2.87 8.28 -18.46
C GLY A 442 2.88 7.22 -19.56
N VAL A 443 3.00 5.94 -19.22
CA VAL A 443 2.87 4.85 -20.19
C VAL A 443 1.42 4.43 -20.26
N CYS A 444 0.86 4.58 -21.46
CA CYS A 444 -0.51 4.19 -21.70
C CYS A 444 -0.70 2.67 -21.54
N GLY A 445 -1.55 2.27 -20.59
CA GLY A 445 -1.74 0.86 -20.25
C GLY A 445 -0.51 0.19 -19.63
N GLY A 446 0.42 0.98 -19.08
CA GLY A 446 1.58 0.48 -18.36
C GLY A 446 1.19 -0.21 -17.04
N ASP A 447 2.03 -1.15 -16.61
CA ASP A 447 1.88 -1.86 -15.33
C ASP A 447 2.67 -1.19 -14.19
N GLY A 448 3.19 0.03 -14.41
CA GLY A 448 4.00 0.75 -13.44
C GLY A 448 5.42 0.20 -13.28
N SER A 449 5.86 -0.74 -14.11
CA SER A 449 7.21 -1.33 -14.02
C SER A 449 8.33 -0.39 -14.48
N ASP A 450 7.98 0.75 -15.08
CA ASP A 450 8.93 1.76 -15.52
C ASP A 450 9.51 2.60 -14.37
N ASP A 451 8.98 2.53 -13.15
CA ASP A 451 9.60 3.10 -11.94
C ASP A 451 10.19 1.99 -11.06
N LEU A 452 11.50 1.78 -11.18
CA LEU A 452 12.26 0.83 -10.36
C LEU A 452 12.68 1.42 -8.99
N GLY A 453 11.99 2.46 -8.52
CA GLY A 453 12.29 3.19 -7.27
C GLY A 453 13.19 4.41 -7.46
N CYS A 454 13.43 4.82 -8.71
CA CYS A 454 14.32 5.90 -9.11
C CYS A 454 13.66 6.94 -10.02
N GLY A 455 12.35 6.83 -10.19
CA GLY A 455 11.59 7.59 -11.16
C GLY A 455 11.48 6.84 -12.49
N CYS A 456 10.56 7.34 -13.29
CA CYS A 456 10.14 6.69 -14.52
C CYS A 456 11.24 6.62 -15.58
N PHE A 457 11.42 5.43 -16.13
CA PHE A 457 12.44 5.07 -17.13
C PHE A 457 13.88 5.26 -16.67
N GLU A 458 14.09 5.45 -15.37
CA GLU A 458 15.42 5.50 -14.77
C GLU A 458 15.88 4.11 -14.37
N SER A 459 17.20 3.89 -14.41
CA SER A 459 17.75 2.65 -13.88
C SER A 459 17.52 2.61 -12.37
N GLY A 460 17.08 1.45 -11.86
CA GLY A 460 16.86 1.25 -10.44
C GLY A 460 18.13 1.48 -9.60
N PRO A 461 18.00 1.48 -8.27
CA PRO A 461 19.13 1.55 -7.36
C PRO A 461 20.16 0.46 -7.70
N SER A 462 21.41 0.87 -7.91
CA SER A 462 22.51 -0.04 -8.26
C SER A 462 23.82 0.42 -7.64
N GLY A 463 24.90 -0.32 -7.90
CA GLY A 463 26.22 -0.05 -7.33
C GLY A 463 26.29 -0.35 -5.82
N CYS A 464 27.46 -0.10 -5.24
CA CYS A 464 27.70 -0.28 -3.80
C CYS A 464 27.04 0.81 -2.92
N ASP A 465 26.59 1.93 -3.51
CA ASP A 465 25.94 3.03 -2.80
C ASP A 465 24.41 2.99 -2.91
N ASN A 466 23.85 2.02 -3.66
CA ASN A 466 22.41 1.90 -3.95
C ASN A 466 21.80 3.21 -4.48
N ALA A 467 22.59 4.00 -5.19
CA ALA A 467 22.08 5.19 -5.87
C ALA A 467 21.52 4.80 -7.25
N CYS A 468 20.53 5.57 -7.71
CA CYS A 468 19.88 5.35 -8.99
C CYS A 468 20.87 5.38 -10.16
N GLY A 469 20.96 4.28 -10.90
CA GLY A 469 21.87 4.15 -12.04
C GLY A 469 23.36 4.22 -11.69
N SER A 470 23.73 3.93 -10.44
CA SER A 470 25.13 3.93 -10.02
C SER A 470 25.86 2.69 -10.52
N ASP A 471 27.02 2.92 -11.13
CA ASP A 471 27.98 1.87 -11.52
C ASP A 471 29.13 1.77 -10.49
N LEU A 472 29.02 2.44 -9.34
CA LEU A 472 30.05 2.39 -8.31
C LEU A 472 30.18 0.98 -7.77
N VAL A 473 31.42 0.54 -7.59
CA VAL A 473 31.77 -0.73 -6.97
C VAL A 473 32.66 -0.47 -5.78
N ASP A 474 32.63 -1.38 -4.82
CA ASP A 474 33.59 -1.37 -3.73
C ASP A 474 35.00 -1.53 -4.29
N ASP A 475 35.92 -0.70 -3.80
CA ASP A 475 37.33 -0.95 -4.03
C ASP A 475 37.83 -2.15 -3.21
N ALA A 476 39.13 -2.43 -3.27
CA ALA A 476 39.73 -3.55 -2.54
C ALA A 476 39.57 -3.45 -1.01
N CYS A 477 39.23 -2.27 -0.50
CA CYS A 477 39.02 -1.97 0.91
C CYS A 477 37.57 -1.90 1.33
N GLY A 478 36.63 -2.21 0.42
CA GLY A 478 35.21 -2.14 0.73
C GLY A 478 34.66 -0.71 0.73
N VAL A 479 35.42 0.27 0.22
CA VAL A 479 34.93 1.64 0.09
C VAL A 479 34.24 1.80 -1.24
N CYS A 480 32.95 2.14 -1.19
CA CYS A 480 32.17 2.35 -2.39
C CYS A 480 32.69 3.55 -3.20
N GLY A 481 33.12 3.31 -4.45
CA GLY A 481 33.71 4.34 -5.29
C GLY A 481 35.09 4.83 -4.81
N GLY A 482 35.74 4.09 -3.91
CA GLY A 482 37.08 4.37 -3.44
C GLY A 482 38.12 4.27 -4.56
N ASP A 483 39.20 5.03 -4.44
CA ASP A 483 40.34 4.98 -5.36
C ASP A 483 41.43 3.99 -4.90
N GLY A 484 41.15 3.21 -3.85
CA GLY A 484 42.10 2.28 -3.23
C GLY A 484 43.17 2.96 -2.39
N SER A 485 43.05 4.26 -2.08
CA SER A 485 44.02 4.98 -1.23
C SER A 485 43.90 4.66 0.26
N ASP A 486 42.83 3.97 0.67
CA ASP A 486 42.61 3.54 2.05
C ASP A 486 43.51 2.37 2.48
N ASP A 487 44.22 1.72 1.53
CA ASP A 487 45.34 0.84 1.84
C ASP A 487 46.67 1.53 1.55
N LEU A 488 47.29 2.09 2.58
CA LEU A 488 48.61 2.72 2.53
C LEU A 488 49.77 1.68 2.60
N GLY A 489 49.48 0.41 2.32
CA GLY A 489 50.45 -0.71 2.36
C GLY A 489 50.46 -1.47 3.69
N CYS A 490 49.45 -1.23 4.53
CA CYS A 490 49.31 -1.77 5.89
C CYS A 490 47.95 -2.45 6.13
N GLY A 491 47.14 -2.58 5.08
CA GLY A 491 45.74 -2.96 5.20
C GLY A 491 44.82 -1.75 5.15
N CYS A 492 43.55 -2.02 4.88
CA CYS A 492 42.54 -1.00 4.68
C CYS A 492 42.23 -0.24 5.96
N PHE A 493 42.19 1.09 5.87
CA PHE A 493 41.99 2.04 6.96
C PHE A 493 43.08 2.01 8.04
N GLU A 494 44.17 1.30 7.79
CA GLU A 494 45.33 1.27 8.67
C GLU A 494 46.24 2.45 8.39
N SER A 495 46.83 3.00 9.46
CA SER A 495 47.83 4.04 9.31
C SER A 495 49.02 3.47 8.56
N GLY A 496 49.43 4.16 7.49
CA GLY A 496 50.57 3.76 6.69
C GLY A 496 51.85 3.63 7.54
N PRO A 497 52.90 3.01 6.96
CA PRO A 497 54.19 2.85 7.61
C PRO A 497 54.68 4.19 8.18
N SER A 498 54.94 4.23 9.49
CA SER A 498 55.27 5.43 10.24
C SER A 498 56.30 5.11 11.33
N GLY A 499 56.66 6.11 12.14
CA GLY A 499 57.72 5.99 13.13
C GLY A 499 59.11 5.80 12.53
N CYS A 500 60.11 5.64 13.38
CA CYS A 500 61.49 5.37 12.99
C CYS A 500 61.73 3.90 12.57
N ASP A 501 60.81 2.99 12.83
CA ASP A 501 60.85 1.57 12.44
C ASP A 501 60.05 1.27 11.17
N ASN A 502 59.29 2.25 10.67
CA ASN A 502 58.50 2.15 9.45
C ASN A 502 57.50 0.98 9.50
N ALA A 503 56.95 0.70 10.69
CA ALA A 503 55.86 -0.23 10.90
C ALA A 503 54.51 0.48 10.77
N CYS A 504 53.46 -0.29 10.50
CA CYS A 504 52.09 0.21 10.37
C CYS A 504 51.62 0.86 11.66
N GLY A 505 51.16 2.11 11.60
CA GLY A 505 50.67 2.87 12.77
C GLY A 505 51.69 3.11 13.89
N SER A 506 52.99 3.07 13.61
CA SER A 506 54.02 3.28 14.62
C SER A 506 54.23 4.76 14.96
N ASP A 507 54.13 5.08 16.24
CA ASP A 507 54.50 6.39 16.80
C ASP A 507 55.92 6.42 17.36
N LEU A 508 56.72 5.37 17.12
CA LEU A 508 58.08 5.30 17.63
C LEU A 508 58.92 6.42 17.02
N VAL A 509 59.68 7.11 17.88
CA VAL A 509 60.63 8.14 17.48
C VAL A 509 62.04 7.72 17.88
N ASP A 510 63.02 8.21 17.14
CA ASP A 510 64.41 8.08 17.54
C ASP A 510 64.63 8.83 18.86
N ASP A 511 65.29 8.18 19.81
CA ASP A 511 65.80 8.85 20.99
C ASP A 511 66.98 9.79 20.65
N ALA A 512 67.55 10.47 21.65
CA ALA A 512 68.65 11.41 21.43
C ALA A 512 69.93 10.75 20.88
N CYS A 513 70.04 9.42 20.99
CA CYS A 513 71.13 8.60 20.47
C CYS A 513 70.85 8.05 19.06
N GLY A 514 69.65 8.28 18.51
CA GLY A 514 69.25 7.82 17.19
C GLY A 514 68.71 6.37 17.18
N VAL A 515 68.30 5.84 18.32
CA VAL A 515 67.72 4.49 18.43
C VAL A 515 66.20 4.60 18.45
N CYS A 516 65.56 3.86 17.54
CA CYS A 516 64.12 3.87 17.41
C CYS A 516 63.42 3.21 18.61
N GLY A 517 62.56 3.95 19.31
CA GLY A 517 61.85 3.44 20.50
C GLY A 517 62.73 3.24 21.73
N GLY A 518 63.93 3.83 21.74
CA GLY A 518 64.86 3.75 22.88
C GLY A 518 64.31 4.44 24.13
N ASP A 519 64.64 3.89 25.30
CA ASP A 519 64.23 4.42 26.61
C ASP A 519 65.12 5.58 27.12
N GLY A 520 66.08 6.02 26.30
CA GLY A 520 67.05 7.07 26.64
C GLY A 520 68.06 6.66 27.72
N SER A 521 68.20 5.36 28.03
CA SER A 521 69.15 4.88 29.04
C SER A 521 70.63 5.08 28.66
N ASP A 522 70.90 5.32 27.39
CA ASP A 522 72.23 5.61 26.85
C ASP A 522 72.65 7.10 26.95
N ASP A 523 71.76 8.00 27.40
CA ASP A 523 71.96 9.46 27.48
C ASP A 523 72.92 9.92 28.61
N LEU A 524 73.62 9.00 29.26
CA LEU A 524 74.63 9.27 30.29
C LEU A 524 76.05 9.02 29.76
N GLY A 525 76.56 9.97 28.98
CA GLY A 525 77.95 9.99 28.51
C GLY A 525 78.47 11.35 28.05
#